data_AF-A0A7W3ZG15-F1
#
_entry.id   AF-A0A7W3ZG15-F1
#
_cell.length_a   1.000
_cell.length_b   1.000
_cell.length_c   1.000
_cell.angle_alpha   90.00
_cell.angle_beta   90.00
_cell.angle_gamma   90.00
#
_symmetry.space_group_name_H-M   'P 1'
#
loop_
_entity.id
_entity.type
_entity.pdbx_description
1 polymer ?
#
loop_
_entity_poly.entity_id
_entity_poly.type
_entity_poly.pdbx_seq_one_letter_code
_entity_poly.pdbx_strand_id
1 'polypeptide(L)'
;MLSRRVLPALLLLGLVGGCTAAPPLPAADGLLAAAKTNFAKVASLHFSVGVNGVLPGLPMTKLVGNATLQRGGQASGSAEFTDRSFSFTVAGHTATTKDTKGRGTDGPTPFTVDRFLGPHGGLIRLLDSLQQPKTEIRETIQHVDGYRVGGTVPQAVAAKLVPQIHADVNVKIWVTVAEPHRFARMWLQVPPATERDSPVMYEVLLTDQQP
;
A
#
# COMPACT_ATOMS: atom_id res chain seq x y z
N MET A 1 -20.73 -82.45 -4.78
CA MET A 1 -20.57 -82.27 -6.23
C MET A 1 -21.13 -80.89 -6.61
N LEU A 2 -20.27 -80.03 -7.19
CA LEU A 2 -20.50 -78.88 -8.09
C LEU A 2 -21.60 -77.83 -7.74
N SER A 3 -21.30 -76.56 -7.41
CA SER A 3 -20.71 -75.45 -8.19
C SER A 3 -21.71 -74.62 -9.02
N ARG A 4 -21.88 -73.34 -8.65
CA ARG A 4 -22.24 -72.15 -9.47
C ARG A 4 -22.18 -70.90 -8.56
N ARG A 5 -21.06 -70.16 -8.43
CA ARG A 5 -20.63 -68.97 -9.21
C ARG A 5 -21.83 -68.09 -9.63
N VAL A 6 -21.94 -66.81 -9.27
CA VAL A 6 -21.18 -65.64 -9.79
C VAL A 6 -21.38 -64.39 -8.89
N LEU A 7 -20.29 -63.62 -8.66
CA LEU A 7 -20.20 -62.28 -7.98
C LEU A 7 -20.82 -61.15 -8.83
N PRO A 8 -21.26 -59.99 -8.27
CA PRO A 8 -20.41 -58.78 -8.24
C PRO A 8 -20.77 -57.81 -7.08
N ALA A 9 -20.10 -56.70 -6.77
CA ALA A 9 -18.79 -56.13 -7.02
C ALA A 9 -18.64 -55.04 -5.93
N LEU A 10 -17.56 -55.08 -5.16
CA LEU A 10 -17.17 -54.00 -4.26
C LEU A 10 -16.68 -52.81 -5.12
N LEU A 11 -17.48 -51.76 -5.20
CA LEU A 11 -17.09 -50.45 -5.74
C LEU A 11 -16.67 -49.55 -4.57
N LEU A 12 -15.44 -49.74 -4.08
CA LEU A 12 -14.73 -48.74 -3.29
C LEU A 12 -13.98 -47.83 -4.28
N LEU A 13 -14.66 -46.82 -4.80
CA LEU A 13 -14.00 -45.71 -5.49
C LEU A 13 -13.17 -44.93 -4.45
N GLY A 14 -11.86 -45.16 -4.45
CA GLY A 14 -10.91 -44.28 -3.81
C GLY A 14 -10.90 -42.92 -4.51
N LEU A 15 -11.60 -41.94 -3.92
CA LEU A 15 -11.35 -40.53 -4.19
C LEU A 15 -9.97 -40.18 -3.62
N VAL A 16 -8.91 -40.44 -4.39
CA VAL A 16 -7.64 -39.74 -4.20
C VAL A 16 -7.83 -38.35 -4.79
N GLY A 17 -8.51 -37.48 -4.05
CA GLY A 17 -8.56 -36.06 -4.33
C GLY A 17 -7.15 -35.52 -4.21
N GLY A 18 -6.45 -35.41 -5.34
CA GLY A 18 -5.16 -34.75 -5.43
C GLY A 18 -5.33 -33.30 -4.99
N CYS A 19 -4.99 -33.03 -3.73
CA CYS A 19 -4.82 -31.68 -3.22
C CYS A 19 -3.59 -31.12 -3.95
N THR A 20 -3.80 -30.47 -5.10
CA THR A 20 -2.72 -29.74 -5.76
C THR A 20 -2.36 -28.58 -4.83
N ALA A 21 -1.30 -28.77 -4.04
CA ALA A 21 -0.78 -27.73 -3.18
C ALA A 21 -0.56 -26.46 -4.02
N ALA A 22 -1.07 -25.33 -3.55
CA ALA A 22 -0.83 -24.06 -4.21
C ALA A 22 0.69 -23.84 -4.36
N PRO A 23 1.15 -23.23 -5.47
CA PRO A 23 2.55 -22.90 -5.64
C PRO A 23 3.07 -22.14 -4.42
N PRO A 24 4.32 -22.41 -3.97
CA PRO A 24 4.88 -21.70 -2.83
C PRO A 24 4.91 -20.20 -3.10
N LEU A 25 4.62 -19.41 -2.08
CA LEU A 25 4.70 -17.95 -2.16
C LEU A 25 6.17 -17.51 -2.32
N PRO A 26 6.46 -16.48 -3.12
CA PRO A 26 7.81 -15.93 -3.24
C PRO A 26 8.33 -15.41 -1.89
N ALA A 27 9.66 -15.43 -1.71
CA ALA A 27 10.29 -14.86 -0.53
C ALA A 27 10.07 -13.34 -0.44
N ALA A 28 9.74 -12.86 0.76
CA ALA A 28 9.39 -11.45 1.00
C ALA A 28 10.55 -10.51 0.65
N ASP A 29 11.77 -10.86 1.04
CA ASP A 29 12.97 -10.03 0.81
C ASP A 29 13.21 -9.78 -0.67
N GLY A 30 13.00 -10.78 -1.52
CA GLY A 30 13.13 -10.65 -2.98
C GLY A 30 12.07 -9.71 -3.56
N LEU A 31 10.82 -9.85 -3.14
CA LEU A 31 9.73 -8.96 -3.56
C LEU A 31 9.98 -7.52 -3.14
N LEU A 32 10.39 -7.28 -1.89
CA LEU A 32 10.69 -5.95 -1.38
C LEU A 32 11.91 -5.32 -2.07
N ALA A 33 12.97 -6.10 -2.33
CA ALA A 33 14.14 -5.63 -3.05
C ALA A 33 13.80 -5.20 -4.49
N ALA A 34 13.00 -6.00 -5.20
CA ALA A 34 12.51 -5.66 -6.54
C ALA A 34 11.61 -4.42 -6.51
N ALA A 35 10.66 -4.36 -5.57
CA ALA A 35 9.76 -3.22 -5.41
C ALA A 35 10.53 -1.90 -5.20
N LYS A 36 11.53 -1.89 -4.31
CA LYS A 36 12.40 -0.73 -4.07
C LYS A 36 13.21 -0.34 -5.29
N THR A 37 13.86 -1.32 -5.92
CA THR A 37 14.69 -1.11 -7.12
C THR A 37 13.90 -0.48 -8.26
N ASN A 38 12.65 -0.94 -8.47
CA ASN A 38 11.83 -0.44 -9.56
C ASN A 38 11.10 0.86 -9.21
N PHE A 39 10.74 1.08 -7.94
CA PHE A 39 10.19 2.35 -7.51
C PHE A 39 11.20 3.49 -7.64
N ALA A 40 12.50 3.24 -7.39
CA ALA A 40 13.56 4.23 -7.59
C ALA A 40 13.72 4.70 -9.05
N LYS A 41 13.19 3.95 -10.01
CA LYS A 41 13.21 4.28 -11.44
C LYS A 41 11.97 5.06 -11.88
N VAL A 42 10.95 5.22 -11.03
CA VAL A 42 9.70 5.89 -11.41
C VAL A 42 9.96 7.38 -11.57
N ALA A 43 9.55 7.95 -12.69
CA ALA A 43 9.55 9.39 -12.95
C ALA A 43 8.16 10.01 -12.81
N SER A 44 7.08 9.25 -12.97
CA SER A 44 5.72 9.72 -12.69
C SER A 44 4.79 8.62 -12.26
N LEU A 45 3.77 8.96 -11.48
CA LEU A 45 2.76 8.02 -10.99
C LEU A 45 1.43 8.72 -10.68
N HIS A 46 0.37 7.94 -10.61
CA HIS A 46 -0.87 8.32 -9.96
C HIS A 46 -0.88 7.76 -8.52
N PHE A 47 -1.35 8.56 -7.57
CA PHE A 47 -1.46 8.15 -6.17
C PHE A 47 -2.86 8.41 -5.62
N SER A 48 -3.29 7.52 -4.73
CA SER A 48 -4.44 7.71 -3.87
C SER A 48 -4.05 7.35 -2.44
N VAL A 49 -4.36 8.25 -1.50
CA VAL A 49 -4.18 8.05 -0.08
C VAL A 49 -5.54 8.12 0.58
N GLY A 50 -5.82 7.22 1.51
CA GLY A 50 -7.07 7.16 2.24
C GLY A 50 -6.85 6.96 3.73
N VAL A 51 -7.74 7.52 4.54
CA VAL A 51 -7.79 7.30 5.99
C VAL A 51 -9.16 6.75 6.34
N ASN A 52 -9.23 5.48 6.72
CA ASN A 52 -10.47 4.83 7.16
C ASN A 52 -10.48 4.79 8.69
N GLY A 53 -11.28 5.67 9.28
CA GLY A 53 -11.38 5.91 10.72
C GLY A 53 -11.19 7.38 11.05
N VAL A 54 -11.09 7.71 12.34
CA VAL A 54 -10.86 9.07 12.82
C VAL A 54 -9.46 9.15 13.39
N LEU A 55 -8.57 9.92 12.74
CA LEU A 55 -7.21 10.14 13.23
C LEU A 55 -7.09 11.57 13.81
N PRO A 56 -7.02 11.72 15.15
CA PRO A 56 -6.92 13.04 15.78
C PRO A 56 -5.74 13.85 15.24
N GLY A 57 -5.98 15.08 14.81
CA GLY A 57 -4.94 15.95 14.25
C GLY A 57 -4.59 15.71 12.78
N LEU A 58 -5.22 14.74 12.10
CA LEU A 58 -5.17 14.57 10.65
C LEU A 58 -6.60 14.40 10.09
N PRO A 59 -7.37 15.49 9.91
CA PRO A 59 -8.77 15.42 9.45
C PRO A 59 -8.91 15.12 7.95
N MET A 60 -7.85 14.62 7.31
CA MET A 60 -7.85 14.23 5.90
C MET A 60 -8.47 12.83 5.76
N THR A 61 -9.43 12.69 4.86
CA THR A 61 -10.07 11.40 4.56
C THR A 61 -9.51 10.80 3.27
N LYS A 62 -9.19 11.64 2.28
CA LYS A 62 -8.73 11.19 0.96
C LYS A 62 -7.80 12.22 0.31
N LEU A 63 -6.79 11.75 -0.41
CA LEU A 63 -5.90 12.57 -1.24
C LEU A 63 -5.60 11.80 -2.52
N VAL A 64 -5.93 12.37 -3.67
CA VAL A 64 -5.70 11.73 -4.98
C VAL A 64 -4.99 12.70 -5.88
N GLY A 65 -4.02 12.24 -6.65
CA GLY A 65 -3.31 13.09 -7.56
C GLY A 65 -2.33 12.38 -8.47
N ASN A 66 -1.69 13.16 -9.33
CA ASN A 66 -0.58 12.72 -10.14
C ASN A 66 0.69 13.38 -9.63
N ALA A 67 1.80 12.65 -9.67
CA ALA A 67 3.11 13.14 -9.30
C ALA A 67 4.10 12.91 -10.44
N THR A 68 4.98 13.88 -10.62
CA THR A 68 6.24 13.75 -11.35
C THR A 68 7.37 13.85 -10.34
N LEU A 69 8.41 13.02 -10.49
CA LEU A 69 9.54 12.89 -9.55
C LEU A 69 10.83 13.50 -10.11
N GLN A 70 10.76 14.12 -11.29
CA GLN A 70 11.89 14.81 -11.91
C GLN A 70 12.05 16.22 -11.33
N ARG A 71 13.29 16.71 -11.25
CA ARG A 71 13.63 18.12 -10.91
C ARG A 71 13.00 18.63 -9.60
N GLY A 72 13.08 17.85 -8.52
CA GLY A 72 12.53 18.24 -7.21
C GLY A 72 11.08 17.79 -6.96
N GLY A 73 10.45 17.24 -8.00
CA GLY A 73 9.12 16.68 -7.98
C GLY A 73 8.00 17.71 -7.93
N GLN A 74 6.88 17.36 -8.57
CA GLN A 74 5.65 18.15 -8.56
C GLN A 74 4.45 17.23 -8.47
N ALA A 75 3.42 17.64 -7.73
CA ALA A 75 2.19 16.87 -7.59
C ALA A 75 0.98 17.78 -7.68
N SER A 76 -0.09 17.29 -8.28
CA SER A 76 -1.37 18.00 -8.33
C SER A 76 -2.53 17.03 -8.22
N GLY A 77 -3.65 17.50 -7.67
CA GLY A 77 -4.78 16.65 -7.40
C GLY A 77 -5.83 17.28 -6.51
N SER A 78 -6.58 16.43 -5.81
CA SER A 78 -7.64 16.81 -4.87
C SER A 78 -7.41 16.22 -3.49
N ALA A 79 -7.73 17.01 -2.47
CA ALA A 79 -7.73 16.60 -1.08
C ALA A 79 -9.14 16.74 -0.50
N GLU A 80 -9.56 15.72 0.24
CA GLU A 80 -10.80 15.69 0.99
C GLU A 80 -10.47 15.58 2.48
N PHE A 81 -11.12 16.44 3.24
CA PHE A 81 -11.10 16.48 4.68
C PHE A 81 -12.55 16.35 5.17
N THR A 82 -12.73 16.03 6.45
CA THR A 82 -14.06 15.85 7.05
C THR A 82 -15.00 17.05 6.82
N ASP A 83 -14.47 18.27 6.78
CA ASP A 83 -15.23 19.52 6.71
C ASP A 83 -15.05 20.31 5.41
N ARG A 84 -14.13 19.90 4.52
CA ARG A 84 -13.79 20.65 3.30
C ARG A 84 -13.11 19.80 2.24
N SER A 85 -13.13 20.28 1.01
CA SER A 85 -12.33 19.75 -0.09
C SER A 85 -11.69 20.88 -0.89
N PHE A 86 -10.53 20.60 -1.48
CA PHE A 86 -9.82 21.54 -2.34
C PHE A 86 -8.95 20.80 -3.35
N SER A 87 -8.65 21.47 -4.46
CA SER A 87 -7.58 21.03 -5.36
C SER A 87 -6.25 21.61 -4.91
N PHE A 88 -5.15 20.92 -5.19
CA PHE A 88 -3.81 21.36 -4.83
C PHE A 88 -2.83 21.22 -5.99
N THR A 89 -1.75 21.98 -5.91
CA THR A 89 -0.52 21.78 -6.67
C THR A 89 0.65 22.04 -5.73
N VAL A 90 1.63 21.15 -5.71
CA VAL A 90 2.84 21.24 -4.90
C VAL A 90 4.03 21.18 -5.84
N ALA A 91 4.94 22.15 -5.69
CA ALA A 91 6.22 22.19 -6.40
C ALA A 91 7.29 22.75 -5.45
N GLY A 92 8.37 21.99 -5.23
CA GLY A 92 9.36 22.34 -4.22
C GLY A 92 8.73 22.54 -2.84
N HIS A 93 8.90 23.72 -2.25
CA HIS A 93 8.38 24.09 -0.93
C HIS A 93 7.11 24.94 -0.97
N THR A 94 6.47 25.07 -2.13
CA THR A 94 5.26 25.88 -2.29
C THR A 94 4.08 24.99 -2.65
N ALA A 95 2.94 25.27 -2.03
CA ALA A 95 1.66 24.68 -2.37
C ALA A 95 0.68 25.78 -2.79
N THR A 96 -0.01 25.54 -3.89
CA THR A 96 -1.23 26.26 -4.27
C THR A 96 -2.42 25.39 -3.93
N THR A 97 -3.42 25.93 -3.25
CA THR A 97 -4.71 25.26 -3.04
C THR A 97 -5.82 26.07 -3.67
N LYS A 98 -6.87 25.43 -4.19
CA LYS A 98 -8.08 26.10 -4.66
C LYS A 98 -9.31 25.44 -4.06
N ASP A 99 -10.15 26.25 -3.44
CA ASP A 99 -11.44 25.79 -2.91
C ASP A 99 -12.42 25.41 -4.03
N THR A 100 -13.59 24.91 -3.64
CA THR A 100 -14.66 24.50 -4.58
C THR A 100 -15.22 25.64 -5.42
N LYS A 101 -14.94 26.91 -5.06
CA LYS A 101 -15.31 28.11 -5.82
C LYS A 101 -14.17 28.61 -6.71
N GLY A 102 -13.05 27.89 -6.76
CA GLY A 102 -11.87 28.21 -7.55
C GLY A 102 -10.98 29.30 -6.95
N ARG A 103 -11.22 29.73 -5.70
CA ARG A 103 -10.39 30.74 -5.05
C ARG A 103 -9.08 30.11 -4.60
N GLY A 104 -7.97 30.64 -5.13
CA GLY A 104 -6.63 30.14 -4.90
C GLY A 104 -5.93 30.75 -3.69
N THR A 105 -5.10 29.98 -3.01
CA THR A 105 -4.16 30.48 -2.01
C THR A 105 -2.83 29.76 -2.16
N ASP A 106 -1.76 30.54 -2.25
CA ASP A 106 -0.38 30.04 -2.27
C ASP A 106 0.22 30.16 -0.88
N GLY A 107 1.06 29.19 -0.52
CA GLY A 107 1.78 29.23 0.74
C GLY A 107 2.92 28.22 0.83
N PRO A 108 3.79 28.37 1.83
CA PRO A 108 4.83 27.39 2.10
C PRO A 108 4.20 26.07 2.55
N THR A 109 4.85 24.96 2.19
CA THR A 109 4.43 23.62 2.61
C THR A 109 5.61 22.79 3.11
N PRO A 110 5.44 22.03 4.21
CA PRO A 110 6.43 21.03 4.63
C PRO A 110 6.39 19.78 3.74
N PHE A 111 5.34 19.62 2.91
CA PHE A 111 5.19 18.52 1.97
C PHE A 111 5.94 18.82 0.68
N THR A 112 7.00 18.06 0.43
CA THR A 112 7.71 18.04 -0.86
C THR A 112 7.57 16.66 -1.46
N VAL A 113 7.39 16.58 -2.77
CA VAL A 113 7.13 15.31 -3.46
C VAL A 113 8.27 14.32 -3.24
N ASP A 114 9.52 14.77 -3.40
CA ASP A 114 10.71 13.93 -3.23
C ASP A 114 10.86 13.36 -1.82
N ARG A 115 10.42 14.08 -0.78
CA ARG A 115 10.48 13.60 0.60
C ARG A 115 9.59 12.37 0.83
N PHE A 116 8.52 12.19 0.06
CA PHE A 116 7.58 11.09 0.23
C PHE A 116 7.71 10.05 -0.88
N LEU A 117 7.64 10.48 -2.13
CA LEU A 117 7.57 9.63 -3.34
C LEU A 117 8.91 9.50 -4.07
N GLY A 118 9.95 10.25 -3.68
CA GLY A 118 11.26 10.15 -4.30
C GLY A 118 11.99 8.82 -4.00
N PRO A 119 13.14 8.57 -4.64
CA PRO A 119 13.92 7.32 -4.48
C PRO A 119 14.48 7.14 -3.06
N HIS A 120 14.59 8.23 -2.29
CA HIS A 120 14.94 8.23 -0.87
C HIS A 120 13.81 8.77 0.01
N GLY A 121 12.59 8.72 -0.51
CA GLY A 121 11.39 9.22 0.13
C GLY A 121 10.93 8.37 1.31
N GLY A 122 9.91 8.86 2.01
CA GLY A 122 9.32 8.20 3.16
C GLY A 122 8.81 6.79 2.85
N LEU A 123 8.24 6.56 1.66
CA LEU A 123 7.73 5.23 1.30
C LEU A 123 8.85 4.20 1.13
N ILE A 124 9.96 4.56 0.47
CA ILE A 124 11.12 3.67 0.34
C ILE A 124 11.75 3.40 1.70
N ARG A 125 11.95 4.43 2.54
CA ARG A 125 12.47 4.25 3.90
C ARG A 125 11.60 3.32 4.74
N LEU A 126 10.28 3.35 4.54
CA LEU A 126 9.36 2.43 5.19
C LEU A 126 9.60 0.99 4.72
N LEU A 127 9.74 0.75 3.41
CA LEU A 127 10.07 -0.58 2.87
C LEU A 127 11.43 -1.10 3.40
N ASP A 128 12.42 -0.22 3.57
CA ASP A 128 13.73 -0.57 4.14
C ASP A 128 13.69 -0.90 5.63
N SER A 129 12.69 -0.37 6.34
CA SER A 129 12.59 -0.50 7.80
C SER A 129 11.62 -1.61 8.24
N LEU A 130 11.08 -2.38 7.28
CA LEU A 130 10.12 -3.44 7.56
C LEU A 130 10.81 -4.59 8.29
N GLN A 131 10.35 -4.88 9.49
CA GLN A 131 10.85 -5.97 10.32
C GLN A 131 10.01 -7.22 10.13
N GLN A 132 10.69 -8.37 10.18
CA GLN A 132 10.09 -9.70 10.05
C GLN A 132 9.18 -9.84 8.82
N PRO A 133 9.63 -9.41 7.62
CA PRO A 133 8.81 -9.42 6.43
C PRO A 133 8.39 -10.84 6.07
N LYS A 134 7.10 -11.04 5.77
CA LYS A 134 6.55 -12.33 5.36
C LYS A 134 5.56 -12.16 4.21
N THR A 135 5.73 -12.93 3.14
CA THR A 135 4.72 -13.05 2.09
C THR A 135 3.57 -13.90 2.62
N GLU A 136 2.39 -13.30 2.71
CA GLU A 136 1.24 -13.92 3.39
C GLU A 136 0.29 -14.60 2.41
N ILE A 137 0.03 -13.93 1.29
CA ILE A 137 -0.94 -14.38 0.28
C ILE A 137 -0.70 -13.67 -1.06
N ARG A 138 -1.17 -14.27 -2.16
CA ARG A 138 -1.42 -13.57 -3.42
C ARG A 138 -2.90 -13.23 -3.50
N GLU A 139 -3.24 -11.97 -3.73
CA GLU A 139 -4.63 -11.52 -3.82
C GLU A 139 -4.77 -10.33 -4.77
N THR A 140 -6.00 -10.10 -5.23
CA THR A 140 -6.36 -8.93 -6.02
C THR A 140 -7.23 -7.99 -5.18
N ILE A 141 -6.72 -6.79 -4.88
CA ILE A 141 -7.47 -5.76 -4.13
C ILE A 141 -7.44 -4.44 -4.92
N GLN A 142 -8.62 -3.86 -5.17
CA GLN A 142 -8.79 -2.62 -5.95
C GLN A 142 -7.95 -2.62 -7.24
N HIS A 143 -8.10 -3.69 -8.04
CA HIS A 143 -7.41 -3.89 -9.31
C HIS A 143 -5.88 -4.12 -9.23
N VAL A 144 -5.30 -4.25 -8.04
CA VAL A 144 -3.90 -4.66 -7.85
C VAL A 144 -3.84 -6.16 -7.60
N ASP A 145 -3.43 -6.96 -8.60
CA ASP A 145 -2.99 -8.35 -8.41
C ASP A 145 -1.58 -8.34 -7.82
N GLY A 146 -1.46 -8.69 -6.55
CA GLY A 146 -0.24 -8.52 -5.78
C GLY A 146 0.01 -9.61 -4.76
N TYR A 147 1.28 -9.81 -4.45
CA TYR A 147 1.71 -10.52 -3.25
C TYR A 147 1.63 -9.56 -2.06
N ARG A 148 0.83 -9.91 -1.06
CA ARG A 148 0.78 -9.17 0.20
C ARG A 148 1.94 -9.61 1.10
N VAL A 149 2.81 -8.66 1.41
CA VAL A 149 3.90 -8.80 2.37
C VAL A 149 3.52 -8.08 3.66
N GLY A 150 3.49 -8.80 4.77
CA GLY A 150 3.27 -8.23 6.10
C GLY A 150 4.56 -8.04 6.86
N GLY A 151 4.56 -7.12 7.82
CA GLY A 151 5.63 -6.91 8.78
C GLY A 151 5.33 -5.75 9.72
N THR A 152 6.33 -5.38 10.53
CA THR A 152 6.23 -4.27 11.49
C THR A 152 7.18 -3.16 11.11
N VAL A 153 6.76 -1.91 11.21
CA VAL A 153 7.60 -0.73 10.99
C VAL A 153 7.81 0.00 12.31
N PRO A 154 9.06 0.36 12.65
CA PRO A 154 9.35 1.13 13.86
C PRO A 154 8.63 2.47 13.90
N GLN A 155 8.18 2.86 15.09
CA GLN A 155 7.51 4.13 15.38
C GLN A 155 8.23 5.33 14.76
N ALA A 156 9.55 5.42 14.94
CA ALA A 156 10.36 6.53 14.47
C ALA A 156 10.37 6.68 12.93
N VAL A 157 10.08 5.61 12.20
CA VAL A 157 9.96 5.61 10.73
C VAL A 157 8.52 5.90 10.33
N ALA A 158 7.56 5.23 10.95
CA ALA A 158 6.14 5.41 10.69
C ALA A 158 5.65 6.85 10.97
N ALA A 159 6.13 7.46 12.05
CA ALA A 159 5.82 8.84 12.44
C ALA A 159 6.30 9.90 11.43
N LYS A 160 7.26 9.57 10.55
CA LYS A 160 7.69 10.46 9.46
C LYS A 160 6.69 10.51 8.31
N LEU A 161 5.81 9.51 8.20
CA LEU A 161 4.71 9.48 7.23
C LEU A 161 3.42 10.03 7.85
N VAL A 162 3.09 9.55 9.05
CA VAL A 162 1.87 9.93 9.77
C VAL A 162 2.29 10.36 11.18
N PRO A 163 2.43 11.67 11.44
CA PRO A 163 2.97 12.20 12.71
C PRO A 163 2.22 11.75 13.98
N GLN A 164 0.96 11.34 13.84
CA GLN A 164 0.08 10.85 14.91
C GLN A 164 0.44 9.43 15.39
N ILE A 165 1.42 8.77 14.77
CA ILE A 165 1.87 7.43 15.17
C ILE A 165 2.85 7.51 16.34
N HIS A 166 2.48 6.89 17.45
CA HIS A 166 3.27 6.89 18.70
C HIS A 166 3.75 5.51 19.15
N ALA A 167 3.56 4.47 18.33
CA ALA A 167 4.05 3.12 18.57
C ALA A 167 4.48 2.46 17.25
N ASP A 168 5.12 1.30 17.35
CA ASP A 168 5.39 0.46 16.19
C ASP A 168 4.08 0.02 15.53
N VAL A 169 4.09 -0.10 14.20
CA VAL A 169 2.86 -0.32 13.43
C VAL A 169 2.96 -1.53 12.53
N ASN A 170 1.85 -2.26 12.45
CA ASN A 170 1.71 -3.33 11.48
C ASN A 170 1.46 -2.72 10.10
N VAL A 171 2.21 -3.21 9.12
CA VAL A 171 2.09 -2.79 7.72
C VAL A 171 1.84 -3.99 6.83
N LYS A 172 0.99 -3.79 5.83
CA LYS A 172 0.81 -4.69 4.70
C LYS A 172 1.19 -3.95 3.42
N ILE A 173 2.01 -4.56 2.59
CA ILE A 173 2.48 -4.01 1.31
C ILE A 173 2.06 -4.98 0.21
N TRP A 174 1.53 -4.45 -0.89
CA TRP A 174 1.31 -5.26 -2.10
C TRP A 174 2.38 -4.92 -3.13
N VAL A 175 3.09 -5.97 -3.53
CA VAL A 175 4.03 -5.96 -4.65
C VAL A 175 3.35 -6.64 -5.83
N THR A 176 3.34 -6.01 -7.00
CA THR A 176 2.65 -6.56 -8.18
C THR A 176 3.18 -7.95 -8.53
N VAL A 177 2.27 -8.85 -8.90
CA VAL A 177 2.67 -10.16 -9.45
C VAL A 177 3.36 -9.99 -10.79
N ALA A 178 2.86 -9.08 -11.62
CA ALA A 178 3.47 -8.74 -12.89
C ALA A 178 4.88 -8.15 -12.68
N GLU A 179 5.80 -8.58 -13.54
CA GLU A 179 7.13 -7.98 -13.65
C GLU A 179 7.02 -6.49 -14.03
N PRO A 180 7.89 -5.61 -13.52
CA PRO A 180 9.12 -5.93 -12.79
C PRO A 180 8.96 -6.05 -11.26
N HIS A 181 7.76 -6.37 -10.73
CA HIS A 181 7.43 -6.30 -9.30
C HIS A 181 7.52 -4.87 -8.75
N ARG A 182 6.41 -4.14 -8.86
CA ARG A 182 6.28 -2.75 -8.41
C ARG A 182 5.63 -2.69 -7.03
N PHE A 183 6.06 -1.72 -6.23
CA PHE A 183 5.33 -1.34 -5.01
C PHE A 183 4.02 -0.66 -5.41
N ALA A 184 2.89 -1.33 -5.22
CA ALA A 184 1.59 -0.86 -5.72
C ALA A 184 0.66 -0.35 -4.62
N ARG A 185 0.75 -0.90 -3.40
CA ARG A 185 -0.17 -0.54 -2.32
C ARG A 185 0.48 -0.73 -0.97
N MET A 186 0.07 0.07 0.00
CA MET A 186 0.42 -0.05 1.41
C MET A 186 -0.78 0.22 2.29
N TRP A 187 -0.94 -0.61 3.31
CA TRP A 187 -1.83 -0.40 4.43
C TRP A 187 -1.00 -0.31 5.69
N LEU A 188 -1.23 0.73 6.47
CA LEU A 188 -0.63 0.95 7.76
C LEU A 188 -1.77 1.03 8.78
N GLN A 189 -1.72 0.13 9.77
CA GLN A 189 -2.67 0.18 10.88
C GLN A 189 -2.11 1.11 11.95
N VAL A 190 -2.71 2.30 12.07
CA VAL A 190 -2.39 3.26 13.12
C VAL A 190 -3.04 2.76 14.43
N PRO A 191 -2.25 2.50 15.48
CA PRO A 191 -2.77 2.11 16.77
C PRO A 191 -3.68 3.20 17.34
N PRO A 192 -4.74 2.83 18.08
CA PRO A 192 -5.60 3.80 18.71
C PRO A 192 -4.83 4.60 19.77
N ALA A 193 -5.17 5.89 19.91
CA ALA A 193 -4.51 6.76 20.90
C ALA A 193 -4.89 6.38 22.33
N THR A 194 -6.12 5.89 22.52
CA THR A 194 -6.62 5.38 23.79
C THR A 194 -7.34 4.03 23.58
N GLU A 195 -7.55 3.25 24.64
CA GLU A 195 -8.28 1.98 24.55
C GLU A 195 -9.74 2.12 24.08
N ARG A 196 -10.29 3.35 24.09
CA ARG A 196 -11.65 3.63 23.63
C ARG A 196 -11.72 3.91 22.14
N ASP A 197 -10.58 4.17 21.50
CA ASP A 197 -10.52 4.49 20.08
C ASP A 197 -10.35 3.21 19.25
N SER A 198 -10.91 3.23 18.04
CA SER A 198 -10.67 2.16 17.07
C SER A 198 -9.35 2.39 16.32
N PRO A 199 -8.61 1.34 15.95
CA PRO A 199 -7.48 1.47 15.03
C PRO A 199 -7.90 2.14 13.73
N VAL A 200 -7.03 2.99 13.19
CA VAL A 200 -7.27 3.68 11.93
C VAL A 200 -6.44 3.02 10.83
N MET A 201 -7.04 2.80 9.66
CA MET A 201 -6.30 2.33 8.50
C MET A 201 -5.85 3.52 7.65
N TYR A 202 -4.54 3.69 7.50
CA TYR A 202 -3.94 4.59 6.53
C TYR A 202 -3.52 3.79 5.30
N GLU A 203 -4.07 4.15 4.15
CA GLU A 203 -3.85 3.45 2.89
C GLU A 203 -3.14 4.34 1.87
N VAL A 204 -2.23 3.74 1.11
CA VAL A 204 -1.62 4.33 -0.09
C VAL A 204 -1.78 3.34 -1.24
N LEU A 205 -2.21 3.83 -2.39
CA LEU A 205 -2.29 3.13 -3.67
C LEU A 205 -1.49 3.92 -4.71
N LEU A 206 -0.68 3.22 -5.49
CA LEU A 206 0.22 3.77 -6.50
C LEU A 206 -0.03 3.07 -7.84
N THR A 207 -0.60 3.78 -8.80
CA THR A 207 -0.89 3.27 -10.15
C THR A 207 -0.13 4.07 -11.20
N ASP A 208 -0.20 3.61 -12.46
CA ASP A 208 0.32 4.33 -13.62
C ASP A 208 1.81 4.76 -13.48
N GLN A 209 2.60 3.92 -12.80
CA GLN A 209 4.02 4.17 -12.57
C GLN A 209 4.81 4.08 -13.88
N GLN A 210 5.31 5.22 -14.35
CA GLN A 210 6.17 5.34 -15.54
C GLN A 210 7.60 5.66 -15.14
N PRO A 211 8.60 5.11 -15.85
CA PRO A 211 10.01 5.45 -15.65
C PRO A 211 10.38 6.84 -16.18
#